data_AF-W1YEW3-F1
#
_entry.id   AF-W1YEW3-F1
#
_cell.length_a   1.000
_cell.length_b   1.000
_cell.length_c   1.000
_cell.angle_alpha   90.00
_cell.angle_beta   90.00
_cell.angle_gamma   90.00
#
_symmetry.space_group_name_H-M   'P 1'
#
loop_
_entity.id
_entity.type
_entity.pdbx_description
1 polymer ?
#
loop_
_entity_poly.entity_id
_entity_poly.type
_entity_poly.pdbx_seq_one_letter_code
_entity_poly.pdbx_strand_id
1 'polypeptide(L)' 'MKVCVIGNGGREHALAWRLSISPSVTKVYAIPGSAAMSDCAELVGI' A
#
# COMPACT_ATOMS: atom_id res chain seq x y z
N MET A 1 4.35 4.58 -11.91
CA MET A 1 3.87 5.67 -11.04
C MET A 1 3.98 5.23 -9.59
N LYS A 2 4.39 6.12 -8.67
CA LYS A 2 4.40 5.83 -7.22
C LYS A 2 3.05 6.21 -6.62
N VAL A 3 2.47 5.35 -5.78
CA VAL A 3 1.14 5.57 -5.17
C VAL A 3 1.26 5.46 -3.65
N CYS A 4 0.51 6.28 -2.91
CA CYS A 4 0.42 6.23 -1.45
C CYS A 4 -1.02 5.93 -1.03
N VAL A 5 -1.20 4.95 -0.15
CA VAL A 5 -2.47 4.54 0.42
C VAL A 5 -2.53 5.02 1.88
N ILE A 6 -3.58 5.75 2.24
CA ILE A 6 -3.74 6.31 3.57
C ILE A 6 -4.71 5.47 4.38
N GLY A 7 -4.24 4.97 5.53
CA GLY A 7 -4.98 4.15 6.49
C GLY A 7 -4.27 2.83 6.80
N ASN A 8 -4.90 2.01 7.65
CA ASN A 8 -4.31 0.78 8.21
C ASN A 8 -5.30 -0.40 8.27
N GLY A 9 -6.49 -0.26 7.70
CA GLY A 9 -7.55 -1.27 7.73
C GLY A 9 -7.48 -2.26 6.56
N GLY A 10 -8.39 -3.24 6.60
CA GLY A 10 -8.48 -4.26 5.54
C GLY A 10 -8.87 -3.70 4.17
N ARG A 11 -9.63 -2.59 4.13
CA ARG A 11 -9.99 -1.90 2.88
C ARG A 11 -8.75 -1.34 2.20
N GLU A 12 -7.88 -0.68 2.96
CA GLU A 12 -6.64 -0.09 2.47
C GLU A 12 -5.67 -1.18 2.02
N HIS A 13 -5.63 -2.31 2.73
CA HIS A 13 -4.85 -3.47 2.31
C HIS A 13 -5.33 -3.99 0.94
N ALA A 14 -6.63 -4.24 0.75
CA ALA A 14 -7.15 -4.70 -0.53
C ALA A 14 -6.84 -3.72 -1.69
N LEU A 15 -6.88 -2.41 -1.42
CA LEU A 15 -6.54 -1.37 -2.38
C LEU A 15 -5.03 -1.36 -2.70
N ALA A 16 -4.17 -1.41 -1.68
CA ALA A 16 -2.72 -1.50 -1.83
C ALA A 16 -2.29 -2.75 -2.62
N TRP A 17 -2.88 -3.91 -2.29
CA TRP A 17 -2.67 -5.16 -3.00
C TRP A 17 -3.01 -5.03 -4.49
N ARG A 18 -4.19 -4.48 -4.82
CA ARG A 18 -4.59 -4.34 -6.23
C ARG A 18 -3.71 -3.33 -6.98
N LEU A 19 -3.25 -2.28 -6.32
CA LEU A 19 -2.31 -1.31 -6.90
C LEU A 19 -0.92 -1.91 -7.13
N SER A 20 -0.44 -2.79 -6.25
CA SER A 20 0.89 -3.40 -6.32
C SER A 20 1.11 -4.26 -7.58
N ILE A 21 0.02 -4.81 -8.14
CA ILE A 21 0.05 -5.66 -9.34
C ILE A 21 -0.30 -4.92 -10.63
N SER A 22 -0.56 -3.61 -10.57
CA SER A 22 -0.83 -2.81 -11.77
C SER A 22 0.46 -2.53 -12.54
N PRO A 23 0.53 -2.77 -13.87
CA PRO A 23 1.74 -2.52 -14.65
C PRO A 23 2.11 -1.03 -14.74
N SER A 24 1.17 -0.13 -14.48
CA SER A 24 1.40 1.31 -14.43
C SER A 24 1.97 1.80 -13.09
N VAL A 25 1.94 0.96 -12.05
CA VAL A 25 2.39 1.28 -10.69
C VAL A 25 3.78 0.68 -10.48
N THR A 26 4.70 1.52 -10.01
CA THR A 26 6.10 1.14 -9.80
C THR A 26 6.43 0.95 -8.32
N LYS A 27 5.62 1.54 -7.42
CA LYS A 27 5.78 1.39 -5.97
C LYS A 27 4.51 1.82 -5.26
N VAL A 28 4.13 1.08 -4.20
CA VAL A 28 3.02 1.42 -3.30
C VAL A 28 3.60 1.71 -1.92
N TYR A 29 3.16 2.80 -1.30
CA TYR A 29 3.42 3.14 0.08
C TYR A 29 2.12 3.08 0.88
N ALA A 30 2.21 2.79 2.18
CA ALA A 30 1.08 2.87 3.09
C ALA A 30 1.43 3.70 4.33
N ILE A 31 0.55 4.64 4.69
CA ILE A 31 0.70 5.54 5.86
C ILE A 31 -0.61 5.59 6.65
N PRO A 32 -0.63 5.26 7.96
CA PRO A 32 0.46 4.63 8.72
C PRO A 32 0.68 3.17 8.31
N GLY A 33 -0.26 2.57 7.56
CA GLY A 33 -0.19 1.15 7.16
C GLY A 33 -0.34 0.19 8.33
N SER A 34 -0.34 -1.11 8.04
CA SER A 34 -0.33 -2.18 9.04
C SER A 34 0.60 -3.30 8.61
N ALA A 35 1.05 -4.13 9.55
CA ALA A 35 1.95 -5.26 9.24
C ALA A 35 1.41 -6.18 8.13
N ALA A 36 0.08 -6.28 8.01
CA ALA A 36 -0.58 -7.06 6.97
C ALA A 36 -0.34 -6.53 5.55
N MET A 37 0.05 -5.28 5.35
CA MET A 37 0.31 -4.68 4.03
C MET A 37 1.79 -4.80 3.59
N SER A 38 2.67 -5.37 4.40
CA SER A 38 4.12 -5.41 4.13
C SER A 38 4.51 -6.23 2.89
N ASP A 39 3.61 -7.09 2.42
CA ASP A 39 3.76 -7.89 1.21
C ASP A 39 3.45 -7.11 -0.08
N CYS A 40 2.65 -6.04 0.01
CA CYS A 40 2.14 -5.30 -1.13
C CYS A 40 2.41 -3.78 -1.09
N ALA A 41 2.86 -3.23 0.04
CA ALA A 41 3.22 -1.82 0.18
C ALA A 41 4.38 -1.62 1.16
N GLU A 42 5.17 -0.57 0.92
CA GLU A 42 6.18 -0.11 1.88
C GLU A 42 5.51 0.70 2.98
N LEU A 43 5.67 0.26 4.23
CA LEU A 43 5.16 0.97 5.40
C LEU A 43 6.05 2.19 5.68
N VAL A 44 5.44 3.36 5.69
CA VAL A 44 6.11 4.61 6.03
C VAL A 44 5.54 5.11 7.35
N GLY A 45 6.40 5.14 8.37
CA GLY A 45 6.06 5.72 9.66
C GLY A 45 5.84 7.23 9.57
N ILE A 46 5.02 7.76 10.48
CA ILE A 46 5.02 9.18 10.83
C ILE A 46 6.00 9.38 11.99
#